data_AF-A0A363MXP2-F1
#
_entry.id   AF-A0A363MXP2-F1
#
_cell.length_a   1.000
_cell.length_b   1.000
_cell.length_c   1.000
_cell.angle_alpha   90.00
_cell.angle_beta   90.00
_cell.angle_gamma   90.00
#
_symmetry.space_group_name_H-M   'P 1'
#
loop_
_entity.id
_entity.type
_entity.pdbx_description
1 polymer ?
#
loop_
_entity_poly.entity_id
_entity_poly.type
_entity_poly.pdbx_seq_one_letter_code
_entity_poly.pdbx_strand_id
1 'polypeptide(L)' 'MGFYFIVFWILSLIMIVTCLIFLIIGITYKNYKKIFIGITAMALGILFYYLPYYIVMNDMINLLKNLR' A
#
# COMPACT_ATOMS: atom_id res chain seq x y z
N MET A 1 -9.45 11.27 -10.84
CA MET A 1 -8.77 9.96 -10.69
C MET A 1 -7.25 10.05 -10.63
N GLY A 2 -6.57 10.67 -11.60
CA GLY A 2 -5.09 10.65 -11.66
C GLY A 2 -4.35 11.18 -10.43
N PHE A 3 -4.87 12.23 -9.78
CA PHE A 3 -4.26 12.78 -8.56
C PHE A 3 -4.26 11.78 -7.39
N TYR A 4 -5.38 11.10 -7.13
CA TYR A 4 -5.46 10.07 -6.09
C TYR A 4 -4.51 8.91 -6.37
N PHE A 5 -4.35 8.53 -7.64
CA PHE A 5 -3.42 7.48 -8.04
C PHE A 5 -1.98 7.79 -7.61
N ILE A 6 -1.52 9.01 -7.88
CA ILE A 6 -0.17 9.48 -7.51
C ILE A 6 -0.01 9.50 -5.99
N VAL A 7 -1.00 10.01 -5.25
CA VAL A 7 -0.96 10.08 -3.78
C VAL A 7 -0.85 8.67 -3.16
N PHE A 8 -1.68 7.72 -3.60
CA PHE A 8 -1.63 6.34 -3.10
C PHE A 8 -0.33 5.61 -3.45
N TRP A 9 0.23 5.88 -4.63
CA TRP A 9 1.55 5.37 -5.01
C TRP A 9 2.68 5.92 -4.12
N ILE A 10 2.67 7.22 -3.83
CA ILE A 10 3.66 7.84 -2.94
C ILE A 10 3.53 7.25 -1.53
N LEU A 11 2.30 7.10 -1.02
CA LEU A 11 2.04 6.46 0.28
C LEU A 11 2.54 5.01 0.30
N SER A 12 2.29 4.23 -0.75
CA SER A 12 2.83 2.87 -0.89
C SER A 12 4.36 2.86 -0.83
N LEU A 13 5.02 3.78 -1.52
CA LEU A 13 6.47 3.87 -1.55
C LEU A 13 7.04 4.21 -0.16
N ILE A 14 6.43 5.17 0.56
CA ILE A 14 6.79 5.50 1.94
C ILE A 14 6.66 4.27 2.85
N MET A 15 5.59 3.49 2.71
CA MET A 15 5.36 2.29 3.52
C MET A 15 6.40 1.19 3.24
N ILE A 16 6.81 1.00 1.98
CA ILE A 16 7.87 0.06 1.60
C ILE A 16 9.22 0.47 2.19
N VAL A 17 9.58 1.75 2.07
CA VAL A 17 10.83 2.27 2.67
C VAL A 17 10.81 2.08 4.20
N THR A 18 9.69 2.39 4.84
CA THR A 18 9.49 2.21 6.28
C THR A 18 9.61 0.74 6.68
N CYS A 19 9.02 -0.17 5.91
CA CYS A 19 9.14 -1.61 6.10
C CYS A 19 10.60 -2.06 6.10
N LEU A 20 11.38 -1.67 5.09
CA LEU A 20 12.79 -2.02 4.97
C LEU A 20 13.61 -1.54 6.17
N ILE A 21 13.44 -0.29 6.58
CA ILE A 21 14.15 0.28 7.74
C ILE A 21 13.84 -0.52 9.01
N PHE A 22 12.56 -0.78 9.29
CA PHE A 22 12.16 -1.48 10.51
C PHE A 22 12.50 -2.97 10.50
N LEU A 23 12.50 -3.62 9.34
CA LEU A 23 12.99 -4.99 9.19
C LEU A 23 14.48 -5.09 9.47
N ILE A 24 15.29 -4.20 8.88
CA ILE A 24 16.75 -4.18 9.12
C ILE A 24 17.02 -3.98 10.61
N ILE A 25 16.43 -2.96 11.24
CA ILE A 25 16.58 -2.72 12.68
C ILE A 25 16.10 -3.93 13.50
N GLY A 26 14.95 -4.50 13.13
CA GLY A 26 14.37 -5.65 13.81
C GLY A 26 15.28 -6.88 13.79
N ILE A 27 15.89 -7.17 12.63
CA ILE A 27 16.81 -8.30 12.46
C ILE A 27 18.14 -8.02 13.19
N THR A 28 18.75 -6.85 12.99
CA THR A 28 20.04 -6.49 13.58
C THR A 28 20.02 -6.54 15.12
N TYR A 29 18.96 -6.02 15.73
CA TYR A 29 18.85 -5.95 17.19
C TYR A 29 18.01 -7.09 17.79
N LYS A 30 17.63 -8.10 17.00
CA LYS A 30 16.73 -9.20 17.41
C LYS A 30 15.44 -8.68 18.09
N ASN A 31 14.93 -7.55 17.60
CA ASN A 31 13.77 -6.87 18.17
C ASN A 31 12.50 -7.22 17.40
N TYR A 32 11.79 -8.22 17.91
CA TYR A 32 10.55 -8.73 17.31
C TYR A 32 9.44 -7.67 17.15
N LYS A 33 9.38 -6.66 18.04
CA LYS A 33 8.39 -5.58 17.89
C LYS A 33 8.64 -4.76 16.62
N LYS A 34 9.91 -4.51 16.28
CA LYS A 34 10.30 -3.76 15.07
C LYS A 34 10.07 -4.59 13.81
N ILE A 35 10.32 -5.91 13.87
CA ILE A 35 9.97 -6.84 12.79
C ILE A 35 8.46 -6.81 12.52
N PHE A 36 7.64 -6.90 13.57
CA PHE A 36 6.19 -6.84 13.43
C PHE A 36 5.73 -5.52 12.79
N ILE A 37 6.27 -4.38 13.24
CA ILE A 37 5.99 -3.07 12.62
C ILE A 37 6.37 -3.08 11.13
N GLY A 38 7.54 -3.62 10.77
CA GLY A 38 7.96 -3.75 9.37
C GLY A 38 6.98 -4.58 8.53
N ILE A 39 6.53 -5.73 9.04
CA ILE A 39 5.55 -6.58 8.36
C ILE A 39 4.20 -5.86 8.20
N THR A 40 3.73 -5.14 9.22
CA THR A 40 2.49 -4.35 9.10
C THR A 40 2.61 -3.22 8.08
N ALA A 41 3.77 -2.55 8.01
CA ALA A 41 4.04 -1.53 7.00
C ALA A 41 4.05 -2.15 5.59
N MET A 42 4.58 -3.37 5.43
CA MET A 42 4.53 -4.10 4.16
C MET A 42 3.08 -4.36 3.72
N ALA A 43 2.24 -4.86 4.63
CA ALA A 43 0.83 -5.13 4.34
C ALA A 43 0.08 -3.84 3.93
N LEU A 44 0.33 -2.73 4.63
CA LEU A 44 -0.26 -1.44 4.29
C LEU A 44 0.26 -0.89 2.95
N GLY A 45 1.54 -1.04 2.65
CA GLY A 45 2.11 -0.66 1.35
C GLY A 45 1.44 -1.39 0.19
N ILE A 46 1.30 -2.71 0.30
CA ILE A 46 0.59 -3.53 -0.68
C ILE A 46 -0.87 -3.05 -0.83
N LEU A 47 -1.56 -2.79 0.28
CA LEU A 47 -2.93 -2.33 0.26
C LEU A 47 -3.06 -0.98 -0.46
N PHE A 48 -2.20 0.00 -0.15
CA PHE A 48 -2.22 1.30 -0.83
C PHE A 48 -1.82 1.23 -2.30
N TYR A 49 -0.95 0.29 -2.68
CA TYR A 49 -0.61 0.07 -4.08
C TYR A 49 -1.83 -0.37 -4.91
N TYR A 50 -2.60 -1.35 -4.40
CA TYR A 50 -3.72 -1.93 -5.14
C TYR A 50 -5.05 -1.18 -4.99
N LEU A 51 -5.25 -0.43 -3.91
CA LEU A 51 -6.48 0.33 -3.67
C LEU A 51 -6.93 1.21 -4.86
N PRO A 52 -6.08 2.05 -5.46
CA PRO A 52 -6.50 2.88 -6.59
C PRO A 52 -6.91 2.06 -7.81
N TYR A 53 -6.32 0.87 -8.03
CA TYR A 53 -6.72 -0.02 -9.12
C TYR A 53 -8.12 -0.58 -8.91
N TYR A 54 -8.46 -0.97 -7.67
CA TYR A 54 -9.81 -1.43 -7.34
C TYR A 54 -10.86 -0.34 -7.50
N ILE A 55 -10.54 0.91 -7.13
CA ILE A 55 -11.43 2.06 -7.31
C ILE A 55 -11.72 2.28 -8.81
N VAL A 56 -10.66 2.32 -9.64
CA VAL A 56 -10.82 2.50 -11.09
C VAL A 56 -11.64 1.37 -11.73
N MET A 57 -11.39 0.11 -11.34
CA MET A 57 -12.17 -1.02 -11.85
C MET A 57 -13.64 -0.94 -11.45
N ASN A 58 -13.94 -0.52 -10.22
CA ASN A 58 -15.31 -0.37 -9.74
C ASN A 58 -16.06 0.73 -10.50
N ASP A 59 -15.40 1.85 -10.80
CA ASP A 59 -15.99 2.94 -11.60
C ASP A 59 -16.26 2.49 -13.04
N MET A 60 -15.36 1.72 -13.66
CA MET A 60 -15.59 1.13 -14.98
C MET A 60 -16.78 0.15 -14.98
N ILE A 61 -16.91 -0.69 -13.95
CA ILE A 61 -18.04 -1.63 -13.81
C ILE A 61 -19.36 -0.86 -13.63
N ASN A 62 -19.39 0.20 -12.83
CA ASN A 62 -20.58 1.02 -12.64
C ASN A 62 -20.98 1.78 -13.91
N LEU A 63 -20.01 2.27 -14.68
CA LEU A 63 -20.26 2.87 -15.99
C LEU A 63 -20.90 1.85 -16.94
N LEU A 64 -20.37 0.63 -16.98
CA LEU A 64 -20.88 -0.44 -17.84
C LEU A 64 -22.31 -0.86 -17.45
N LYS A 65 -22.62 -0.88 -16.15
CA LYS A 65 -23.98 -1.14 -15.65
C LYS A 65 -24.98 -0.04 -16.02
N ASN A 66 -24.56 1.23 -16.02
CA ASN A 66 -25.43 2.35 -16.39
C ASN A 66 -25.63 2.48 -17.92
N LEU A 67 -24.80 1.82 -18.72
CA LEU A 67 -24.92 1.79 -20.19
C LEU A 67 -25.84 0.66 -20.71
N ARG A 68 -26.20 -0.31 -19.86
CA ARG A 68 -27.10 -1.43 -20.18
C ARG A 68 -28.48 -1.19 -19.60
#